data_AF-A0A9R0SR51-F1
#
_entry.id   AF-A0A9R0SR51-F1
#
_cell.length_a   1.000
_cell.length_b   1.000
_cell.length_c   1.000
_cell.angle_alpha   90.00
_cell.angle_beta   90.00
_cell.angle_gamma   90.00
#
_symmetry.space_group_name_H-M   'P 1'
#
loop_
_entity.id
_entity.type
_entity.pdbx_description
1 polymer ?
#
loop_
_entity_poly.entity_id
_entity_poly.type
_entity_poly.pdbx_seq_one_letter_code
_entity_poly.pdbx_strand_id
1 'polypeptide(L)'
;MGIPRKVVLDEKTGTNILQWPVEEIDTLRYNATNFSGITVESSSVITLPLRQVAQLDIEASFRLNASAIAALNEADVSYNCSTSGGATKRGALGPFGLLIHATNSGSEQLAVYFYVYKGLDGGLRTQFCHDESGSSRAKELLKRVVGSIVPVLHGEALSARVLVDHSIVESFVMGGRMTVTSRVYPMKAIHAAGRVCVFNNATGSAVTVEKLVVHEMASAPIQPYHDA
;
A
#
# COMPACT_ATOMS: atom_id res chain seq x y z
N MET A 1 0.17 0.83 19.26
CA MET A 1 -0.86 1.80 18.87
C MET A 1 -0.54 2.30 17.47
N GLY A 2 -1.54 2.79 16.72
CA GLY A 2 -1.25 3.52 15.49
C GLY A 2 -0.64 4.89 15.81
N ILE A 3 0.07 5.46 14.85
CA ILE A 3 0.58 6.83 14.94
C ILE A 3 -0.58 7.83 15.11
N PRO A 4 -0.46 8.87 15.97
CA PRO A 4 -1.47 9.91 16.09
C PRO A 4 -1.80 10.57 14.75
N ARG A 5 -3.07 10.93 14.54
CA ARG A 5 -3.57 11.42 13.25
C ARG A 5 -4.34 12.72 13.40
N LYS A 6 -4.15 13.63 12.44
CA LYS A 6 -5.11 14.72 12.18
C LYS A 6 -6.36 14.12 11.54
N VAL A 7 -7.53 14.59 11.97
CA VAL A 7 -8.84 14.11 11.50
C VAL A 7 -9.66 15.33 11.06
N VAL A 8 -10.01 15.39 9.77
CA VAL A 8 -10.75 16.52 9.18
C VAL A 8 -11.81 16.01 8.21
N LEU A 9 -12.83 16.83 7.92
CA LEU A 9 -13.82 16.53 6.89
C LEU A 9 -13.16 16.60 5.50
N ASP A 10 -13.47 15.66 4.61
CA ASP A 10 -13.11 15.77 3.19
C ASP A 10 -14.07 16.72 2.47
N GLU A 11 -13.72 18.01 2.42
CA GLU A 11 -14.53 19.03 1.74
C GLU A 11 -14.69 18.79 0.24
N LYS A 12 -13.80 18.00 -0.39
CA LYS A 12 -13.88 17.71 -1.83
C LYS A 12 -14.98 16.71 -2.15
N THR A 13 -15.16 15.70 -1.31
CA THR A 13 -16.17 14.65 -1.51
C THR A 13 -17.42 14.85 -0.68
N GLY A 14 -17.34 15.63 0.42
CA GLY A 14 -18.42 15.85 1.38
C GLY A 14 -18.91 14.58 2.10
N THR A 15 -18.24 13.44 1.90
CA THR A 15 -18.73 12.10 2.27
C THR A 15 -17.68 11.27 3.01
N ASN A 16 -16.46 11.79 3.17
CA ASN A 16 -15.36 11.09 3.82
C ASN A 16 -14.76 11.93 4.96
N ILE A 17 -14.07 11.26 5.87
CA ILE A 17 -13.19 11.89 6.85
C ILE A 17 -11.76 11.59 6.39
N LEU A 18 -10.92 12.62 6.31
CA LEU A 18 -9.51 12.46 6.05
C LEU A 18 -8.78 12.19 7.35
N GLN A 19 -8.01 11.11 7.37
CA GLN A 19 -7.06 10.81 8.43
C GLN A 19 -5.65 10.88 7.87
N TRP A 20 -4.77 11.63 8.53
CA TRP A 20 -3.38 11.79 8.10
C TRP A 20 -2.45 11.79 9.30
N PRO A 21 -1.23 11.20 9.22
CA PRO A 21 -0.26 11.30 10.29
C PRO A 21 -0.04 12.76 10.70
N VAL A 22 0.12 13.00 12.00
CA VAL A 22 0.55 14.32 12.49
C VAL A 22 1.91 14.68 11.88
N GLU A 23 2.15 15.95 11.61
CA GLU A 23 3.33 16.40 10.84
C GLU A 23 4.65 16.18 11.58
N GLU A 24 4.59 16.08 12.91
CA GLU A 24 5.71 15.81 13.79
C GLU A 24 6.39 14.49 13.46
N ILE A 25 5.68 13.51 12.88
CA ILE A 25 6.32 12.25 12.44
C ILE A 25 7.39 12.50 11.37
N ASP A 26 7.24 13.53 10.55
CA ASP A 26 8.17 13.83 9.46
C ASP A 26 9.56 14.21 10.00
N THR A 27 9.64 14.65 11.26
CA THR A 27 10.92 14.94 11.95
C THR A 27 11.79 13.70 12.17
N LEU A 28 11.20 12.50 12.12
CA LEU A 28 11.92 11.24 12.23
C LEU A 28 12.57 10.81 10.90
N ARG A 29 12.24 11.45 9.77
CA ARG A 29 12.85 11.17 8.46
C ARG A 29 14.30 11.64 8.47
N TYR A 30 15.25 10.76 8.14
CA TYR A 30 16.68 11.15 8.08
C TYR A 30 17.37 10.87 6.75
N ASN A 31 16.99 9.82 6.03
CA ASN A 31 17.45 9.57 4.65
C ASN A 31 16.25 9.49 3.71
N ALA A 32 16.42 9.91 2.46
CA ALA A 32 15.40 9.80 1.43
C ALA A 32 15.99 9.25 0.14
N THR A 33 15.32 8.26 -0.46
CA THR A 33 15.69 7.72 -1.77
C THR A 33 14.50 7.81 -2.71
N ASN A 34 14.72 8.37 -3.90
CA ASN A 34 13.68 8.58 -4.89
C ASN A 34 13.81 7.54 -6.03
N PHE A 35 12.74 6.78 -6.25
CA PHE A 35 12.59 5.75 -7.27
C PHE A 35 11.45 6.07 -8.26
N SER A 36 11.07 7.35 -8.35
CA SER A 36 9.99 7.82 -9.22
C SER A 36 10.32 7.65 -10.70
N GLY A 37 9.30 7.59 -11.54
CA GLY A 37 9.45 7.52 -13.00
C GLY A 37 9.74 6.12 -13.54
N ILE A 38 9.53 5.07 -12.73
CA ILE A 38 9.66 3.69 -13.19
C ILE A 38 8.34 3.17 -13.76
N THR A 39 8.42 2.38 -14.83
CA THR A 39 7.29 1.62 -15.37
C THR A 39 7.41 0.18 -14.89
N VAL A 40 6.35 -0.35 -14.31
CA VAL A 40 6.26 -1.74 -13.84
C VAL A 40 5.37 -2.50 -14.80
N GLU A 41 6.01 -3.32 -15.64
CA GLU A 41 5.33 -4.18 -16.61
C GLU A 41 4.36 -5.16 -15.93
N SER A 42 3.39 -5.65 -16.69
CA SER A 42 2.47 -6.68 -16.18
C SER A 42 3.23 -7.92 -15.70
N SER A 43 2.78 -8.55 -14.63
CA SER A 43 3.42 -9.72 -14.01
C SER A 43 4.86 -9.48 -13.51
N SER A 44 5.21 -8.24 -13.13
CA SER A 44 6.58 -7.88 -12.75
C SER A 44 6.69 -7.41 -11.31
N VAL A 45 7.87 -7.64 -10.73
CA VAL A 45 8.26 -7.19 -9.39
C VAL A 45 9.65 -6.55 -9.49
N ILE A 46 9.80 -5.35 -8.93
CA ILE A 46 11.06 -4.61 -8.88
C ILE A 46 11.44 -4.41 -7.42
N THR A 47 12.57 -4.99 -7.02
CA THR A 47 13.12 -4.83 -5.67
C THR A 47 13.78 -3.47 -5.53
N LEU A 48 13.45 -2.73 -4.47
CA LEU A 48 14.07 -1.45 -4.17
C LEU A 48 15.39 -1.67 -3.40
N PRO A 49 16.51 -1.08 -3.86
CA PRO A 49 17.81 -1.19 -3.19
C PRO A 49 17.84 -0.28 -1.94
N LEU A 50 17.17 -0.70 -0.86
CA LEU A 50 17.13 0.00 0.42
C LEU A 50 18.19 -0.54 1.40
N ARG A 51 18.68 0.32 2.31
CA ARG A 51 19.65 -0.09 3.34
C ARG A 51 18.99 -0.86 4.49
N GLN A 52 17.76 -0.49 4.81
CA GLN A 52 16.91 -1.15 5.80
C GLN A 52 15.45 -1.12 5.35
N VAL A 53 14.64 -2.01 5.91
CA VAL A 53 13.26 -2.28 5.46
C VAL A 53 12.25 -2.35 6.60
N ALA A 54 12.71 -2.16 7.84
CA ALA A 54 11.91 -2.37 9.03
C ALA A 54 11.26 -1.07 9.50
N GLN A 55 11.87 0.09 9.28
CA GLN A 55 11.35 1.36 9.76
C GLN A 55 11.39 2.43 8.66
N LEU A 56 10.29 2.59 7.94
CA LEU A 56 10.22 3.38 6.71
C LEU A 56 8.95 4.24 6.66
N ASP A 57 9.03 5.31 5.89
CA ASP A 57 7.89 6.11 5.45
C ASP A 57 7.93 6.25 3.94
N ILE A 58 6.99 5.60 3.25
CA ILE A 58 6.99 5.43 1.81
C ILE A 58 5.85 6.24 1.22
N GLU A 59 6.15 7.19 0.33
CA GLU A 59 5.15 7.92 -0.44
C GLU A 59 5.15 7.42 -1.88
N ALA A 60 4.04 6.81 -2.30
CA ALA A 60 3.90 6.23 -3.63
C ALA A 60 2.67 6.80 -4.38
N SER A 61 2.81 7.06 -5.68
CA SER A 61 1.67 7.31 -6.57
C SER A 61 1.82 6.60 -7.90
N PHE A 62 0.71 6.09 -8.41
CA PHE A 62 0.63 5.27 -9.60
C PHE A 62 -0.32 5.88 -10.63
N ARG A 63 0.03 5.77 -11.91
CA ARG A 63 -0.87 6.04 -13.03
C ARG A 63 -1.06 4.78 -13.88
N LEU A 64 -2.30 4.61 -14.30
CA LEU A 64 -2.72 3.61 -15.26
C LEU A 64 -2.80 4.24 -16.64
N ASN A 65 -2.52 3.46 -17.68
CA ASN A 65 -2.71 3.91 -19.05
C ASN A 65 -4.21 4.13 -19.34
N ALA A 66 -4.57 5.30 -19.88
CA ALA A 66 -5.95 5.63 -20.23
C ALA A 66 -6.56 4.63 -21.21
N SER A 67 -5.78 4.10 -22.17
CA SER A 67 -6.27 3.08 -23.10
C SER A 67 -6.60 1.76 -22.40
N ALA A 68 -5.85 1.40 -21.35
CA ALA A 68 -6.10 0.21 -20.57
C ALA A 68 -7.36 0.34 -19.69
N ILE A 69 -7.62 1.53 -19.15
CA ILE A 69 -8.89 1.84 -18.46
C ILE A 69 -10.06 1.75 -19.45
N ALA A 70 -9.92 2.33 -20.64
CA ALA A 70 -10.97 2.31 -21.67
C ALA A 70 -11.27 0.89 -22.18
N ALA A 71 -10.27 0.00 -22.18
CA ALA A 71 -10.42 -1.40 -22.58
C ALA A 71 -11.11 -2.30 -21.53
N LEU A 72 -11.44 -1.78 -20.33
CA LEU A 72 -12.22 -2.53 -19.34
C LEU A 72 -13.66 -2.73 -19.82
N ASN A 73 -13.90 -3.90 -20.41
CA ASN A 73 -15.19 -4.25 -21.00
C ASN A 73 -16.11 -5.02 -20.04
N GLU A 74 -15.54 -5.78 -19.10
CA GLU A 74 -16.30 -6.61 -18.17
C GLU A 74 -16.34 -5.98 -16.77
N ALA A 75 -17.51 -6.03 -16.13
CA ALA A 75 -17.66 -5.61 -14.75
C ALA A 75 -17.14 -6.71 -13.81
N ASP A 76 -16.28 -6.34 -12.86
CA ASP A 76 -15.80 -7.24 -11.80
C ASP A 76 -16.62 -7.00 -10.54
N VAL A 77 -17.85 -7.52 -10.55
CA VAL A 77 -18.86 -7.21 -9.52
C VAL A 77 -18.50 -7.77 -8.14
N SER A 78 -17.65 -8.79 -8.09
CA SER A 78 -17.35 -9.56 -6.88
C SER A 78 -16.02 -9.20 -6.22
N TYR A 79 -15.23 -8.27 -6.79
CA TYR A 79 -13.95 -7.93 -6.18
C TYR A 79 -14.14 -7.22 -4.83
N ASN A 80 -13.71 -7.90 -3.79
CA ASN A 80 -13.58 -7.39 -2.43
C ASN A 80 -12.26 -7.92 -1.87
N CYS A 81 -11.46 -7.05 -1.24
CA CYS A 81 -10.20 -7.42 -0.61
C CYS A 81 -10.32 -8.74 0.17
N SER A 82 -11.33 -8.86 1.06
CA SER A 82 -11.49 -10.00 1.98
C SER A 82 -11.74 -11.36 1.30
N THR A 83 -12.32 -11.38 0.10
CA THR A 83 -12.72 -12.60 -0.61
C THR A 83 -12.03 -12.78 -1.97
N SER A 84 -11.19 -11.82 -2.36
CA SER A 84 -10.56 -11.77 -3.69
C SER A 84 -9.54 -12.87 -3.94
N GLY A 85 -8.98 -13.50 -2.89
CA GLY A 85 -7.76 -14.31 -3.02
C GLY A 85 -6.46 -13.48 -2.98
N GLY A 86 -6.57 -12.18 -2.65
CA GLY A 86 -5.44 -11.31 -2.34
C GLY A 86 -4.58 -10.95 -3.54
N ALA A 87 -3.30 -10.68 -3.30
CA ALA A 87 -2.32 -10.23 -4.28
C ALA A 87 -1.99 -11.28 -5.35
N THR A 88 -2.40 -12.54 -5.15
CA THR A 88 -2.22 -13.63 -6.13
C THR A 88 -3.32 -13.67 -7.18
N LYS A 89 -4.51 -13.12 -6.88
CA LYS A 89 -5.63 -13.10 -7.83
C LYS A 89 -5.43 -11.97 -8.82
N ARG A 90 -5.14 -12.35 -10.06
CA ARG A 90 -4.87 -11.42 -11.16
C ARG A 90 -6.16 -10.89 -11.76
N GLY A 91 -6.17 -9.59 -12.04
CA GLY A 91 -7.21 -8.88 -12.78
C GLY A 91 -6.61 -8.00 -13.88
N ALA A 92 -7.48 -7.34 -14.64
CA ALA A 92 -7.07 -6.51 -15.76
C ALA A 92 -6.20 -5.32 -15.30
N LEU A 93 -6.62 -4.59 -14.27
CA LEU A 93 -5.90 -3.45 -13.69
C LEU A 93 -5.66 -3.66 -12.19
N GLY A 94 -4.89 -4.70 -11.88
CA GLY A 94 -4.47 -4.99 -10.53
C GLY A 94 -4.34 -6.49 -10.27
N PRO A 95 -3.75 -6.86 -9.14
CA PRO A 95 -3.24 -5.97 -8.09
C PRO A 95 -1.87 -5.35 -8.46
N PHE A 96 -1.66 -4.08 -8.11
CA PHE A 96 -0.37 -3.39 -8.22
C PHE A 96 -0.14 -2.47 -7.02
N GLY A 97 1.11 -2.34 -6.58
CA GLY A 97 1.46 -1.57 -5.39
C GLY A 97 2.82 -1.94 -4.84
N LEU A 98 2.91 -2.10 -3.51
CA LEU A 98 4.15 -2.41 -2.81
C LEU A 98 4.07 -3.78 -2.12
N LEU A 99 5.21 -4.48 -2.09
CA LEU A 99 5.44 -5.62 -1.21
C LEU A 99 6.36 -5.17 -0.08
N ILE A 100 5.86 -5.25 1.15
CA ILE A 100 6.58 -4.89 2.39
C ILE A 100 6.96 -6.18 3.10
N HIS A 101 8.11 -6.20 3.78
CA HIS A 101 8.66 -7.41 4.41
C HIS A 101 8.66 -8.60 3.43
N ALA A 102 9.16 -8.37 2.21
CA ALA A 102 9.27 -9.41 1.20
C ALA A 102 10.58 -10.21 1.35
N THR A 103 10.57 -11.51 1.04
CA THR A 103 11.79 -12.28 0.78
C THR A 103 12.08 -12.37 -0.71
N ASN A 104 13.33 -12.62 -1.10
CA ASN A 104 13.72 -12.83 -2.50
C ASN A 104 12.94 -13.98 -3.19
N SER A 105 12.53 -14.98 -2.42
CA SER A 105 11.75 -16.12 -2.91
C SER A 105 10.24 -15.86 -2.98
N GLY A 106 9.76 -14.70 -2.50
CA GLY A 106 8.33 -14.42 -2.34
C GLY A 106 7.65 -15.29 -1.27
N SER A 107 8.44 -15.96 -0.41
CA SER A 107 7.89 -16.85 0.62
C SER A 107 7.18 -16.12 1.73
N GLU A 108 7.59 -14.89 2.03
CA GLU A 108 6.87 -13.99 2.93
C GLU A 108 6.78 -12.61 2.28
N GLN A 109 5.63 -11.96 2.43
CA GLN A 109 5.36 -10.59 2.01
C GLN A 109 4.03 -10.10 2.59
N LEU A 110 3.96 -8.84 2.98
CA LEU A 110 2.71 -8.08 3.06
C LEU A 110 2.54 -7.33 1.73
N ALA A 111 1.48 -7.58 0.99
CA ALA A 111 1.19 -6.79 -0.19
C ALA A 111 0.23 -5.66 0.17
N VAL A 112 0.59 -4.41 -0.16
CA VAL A 112 -0.28 -3.24 -0.06
C VAL A 112 -0.52 -2.70 -1.45
N TYR A 113 -1.76 -2.74 -1.93
CA TYR A 113 -2.01 -2.61 -3.36
C TYR A 113 -3.34 -1.98 -3.70
N PHE A 114 -3.39 -1.40 -4.91
CA PHE A 114 -4.59 -0.99 -5.59
C PHE A 114 -5.10 -2.10 -6.51
N TYR A 115 -6.43 -2.18 -6.62
CA TYR A 115 -7.11 -2.97 -7.64
C TYR A 115 -8.23 -2.12 -8.24
N VAL A 116 -8.20 -1.95 -9.57
CA VAL A 116 -9.12 -1.09 -10.30
C VAL A 116 -9.98 -1.94 -11.22
N TYR A 117 -11.28 -1.70 -11.19
CA TYR A 117 -12.26 -2.49 -11.95
C TYR A 117 -13.49 -1.66 -12.31
N LYS A 118 -14.28 -2.19 -13.24
CA LYS A 118 -15.55 -1.58 -13.64
C LYS A 118 -16.69 -2.17 -12.81
N GLY A 119 -17.55 -1.31 -12.26
CA GLY A 119 -18.77 -1.69 -11.57
C GLY A 119 -19.91 -2.02 -12.54
N LEU A 120 -21.01 -2.56 -12.00
CA LEU A 120 -22.25 -2.83 -12.77
C LEU A 120 -22.88 -1.58 -13.37
N ASP A 121 -22.66 -0.43 -12.72
CA ASP A 121 -23.06 0.91 -13.17
C ASP A 121 -22.17 1.43 -14.31
N GLY A 122 -21.17 0.65 -14.73
CA GLY A 122 -20.16 1.07 -15.69
C GLY A 122 -19.10 2.03 -15.13
N GLY A 123 -19.24 2.43 -13.87
CA GLY A 123 -18.31 3.32 -13.18
C GLY A 123 -17.01 2.62 -12.80
N LEU A 124 -15.91 3.35 -12.82
CA LEU A 124 -14.63 2.83 -12.36
C LEU A 124 -14.62 2.80 -10.82
N ARG A 125 -14.22 1.68 -10.24
CA ARG A 125 -14.06 1.49 -8.80
C ARG A 125 -12.62 1.14 -8.47
N THR A 126 -12.15 1.62 -7.34
CA THR A 126 -10.79 1.39 -6.85
C THR A 126 -10.86 0.84 -5.45
N GLN A 127 -10.23 -0.31 -5.24
CA GLN A 127 -10.01 -0.91 -3.93
C GLN A 127 -8.56 -0.72 -3.53
N PHE A 128 -8.31 -0.51 -2.23
CA PHE A 128 -6.98 -0.61 -1.66
C PHE A 128 -6.97 -1.69 -0.58
N CYS A 129 -6.01 -2.62 -0.68
CA CYS A 129 -5.94 -3.78 0.19
C CYS A 129 -4.57 -3.91 0.84
N HIS A 130 -4.55 -4.34 2.10
CA HIS A 130 -3.42 -5.04 2.73
C HIS A 130 -3.71 -6.54 2.69
N ASP A 131 -2.88 -7.31 2.01
CA ASP A 131 -2.93 -8.76 1.99
C ASP A 131 -1.87 -9.35 2.91
N GLU A 132 -2.32 -9.76 4.10
CA GLU A 132 -1.48 -10.38 5.12
C GLU A 132 -1.32 -11.89 4.91
N SER A 133 -2.00 -12.51 3.92
CA SER A 133 -2.01 -13.97 3.75
C SER A 133 -0.61 -14.55 3.56
N GLY A 134 0.27 -13.80 2.88
CA GLY A 134 1.67 -14.11 2.69
C GLY A 134 2.62 -13.55 3.76
N SER A 135 2.14 -12.83 4.77
CA SER A 135 3.01 -12.00 5.63
C SER A 135 3.91 -12.77 6.60
N SER A 136 3.62 -14.04 6.86
CA SER A 136 4.38 -14.87 7.79
C SER A 136 4.28 -16.36 7.45
N ARG A 137 5.29 -17.14 7.78
CA ARG A 137 5.28 -18.62 7.74
C ARG A 137 4.67 -19.27 8.99
N ALA A 138 4.45 -18.51 10.06
CA ALA A 138 3.82 -19.05 11.27
C ALA A 138 2.38 -19.50 11.00
N LYS A 139 1.99 -20.66 11.55
CA LYS A 139 0.68 -21.29 11.31
C LYS A 139 -0.45 -20.73 12.17
N GLU A 140 -0.12 -20.25 13.37
CA GLU A 140 -1.09 -19.84 14.40
C GLU A 140 -1.49 -18.35 14.29
N LEU A 141 -0.95 -17.62 13.32
CA LEU A 141 -1.29 -16.23 13.08
C LEU A 141 -2.54 -16.13 12.22
N LEU A 142 -3.52 -15.36 12.71
CA LEU A 142 -4.62 -14.88 11.90
C LEU A 142 -4.07 -13.95 10.83
N LYS A 143 -4.32 -14.28 9.55
CA LYS A 143 -3.92 -13.48 8.39
C LYS A 143 -5.14 -13.20 7.56
N ARG A 144 -5.36 -11.94 7.21
CA ARG A 144 -6.53 -11.51 6.44
C ARG A 144 -6.11 -10.64 5.28
N VAL A 145 -7.01 -10.51 4.31
CA VAL A 145 -6.91 -9.44 3.32
C VAL A 145 -7.89 -8.36 3.76
N VAL A 146 -7.36 -7.23 4.23
CA VAL A 146 -8.16 -6.12 4.75
C VAL A 146 -8.10 -4.94 3.79
N GLY A 147 -9.22 -4.26 3.61
CA GLY A 147 -9.31 -3.15 2.67
C GLY A 147 -10.74 -2.88 2.26
N SER A 148 -10.92 -1.88 1.41
CA SER A 148 -12.23 -1.39 0.97
C SER A 148 -12.07 -0.50 -0.27
N ILE A 149 -13.21 -0.09 -0.81
CA ILE A 149 -13.31 0.87 -1.90
C ILE A 149 -12.84 2.23 -1.38
N VAL A 150 -12.02 2.92 -2.17
CA VAL A 150 -11.54 4.28 -1.90
C VAL A 150 -11.97 5.22 -3.04
N PRO A 151 -12.56 6.39 -2.74
CA PRO A 151 -12.90 7.38 -3.76
C PRO A 151 -11.65 7.99 -4.42
N VAL A 152 -11.65 8.00 -5.76
CA VAL A 152 -10.62 8.61 -6.60
C VAL A 152 -11.29 9.65 -7.49
N LEU A 153 -10.89 10.92 -7.36
CA LEU A 153 -11.46 12.00 -8.16
C LEU A 153 -10.80 12.07 -9.53
N HIS A 154 -11.50 12.70 -10.48
CA HIS A 154 -10.99 12.87 -11.83
C HIS A 154 -9.62 13.59 -11.83
N GLY A 155 -8.65 13.00 -12.53
CA GLY A 155 -7.29 13.54 -12.65
C GLY A 155 -6.34 13.17 -11.50
N GLU A 156 -6.83 12.62 -10.39
CA GLU A 156 -5.99 12.17 -9.28
C GLU A 156 -5.19 10.91 -9.67
N ALA A 157 -3.90 10.90 -9.31
CA ALA A 157 -3.10 9.68 -9.35
C ALA A 157 -3.45 8.79 -8.15
N LEU A 158 -3.33 7.47 -8.31
CA LEU A 158 -3.58 6.51 -7.24
C LEU A 158 -2.44 6.60 -6.23
N SER A 159 -2.68 7.23 -5.08
CA SER A 159 -1.63 7.55 -4.12
C SER A 159 -1.81 6.85 -2.77
N ALA A 160 -0.72 6.42 -2.17
CA ALA A 160 -0.67 5.92 -0.81
C ALA A 160 0.61 6.38 -0.11
N ARG A 161 0.49 6.78 1.15
CA ARG A 161 1.61 6.91 2.09
C ARG A 161 1.60 5.70 3.02
N VAL A 162 2.69 4.98 3.12
CA VAL A 162 2.80 3.72 3.87
C VAL A 162 3.90 3.86 4.92
N LEU A 163 3.49 3.87 6.19
CA LEU A 163 4.38 3.81 7.33
C LEU A 163 4.64 2.35 7.68
N VAL A 164 5.92 1.97 7.79
CA VAL A 164 6.37 0.64 8.18
C VAL A 164 7.14 0.79 9.48
N ASP A 165 6.74 0.08 10.52
CA ASP A 165 7.47 -0.01 11.78
C ASP A 165 7.44 -1.44 12.32
N HIS A 166 8.44 -2.23 11.92
CA HIS A 166 8.69 -3.61 12.29
C HIS A 166 7.50 -4.55 12.07
N SER A 167 6.54 -4.56 12.99
CA SER A 167 5.37 -5.45 12.98
C SER A 167 4.05 -4.73 12.71
N ILE A 168 4.08 -3.44 12.40
CA ILE A 168 2.90 -2.65 12.04
C ILE A 168 3.15 -1.94 10.72
N VAL A 169 2.14 -1.94 9.85
CA VAL A 169 2.14 -1.20 8.60
C VAL A 169 0.85 -0.40 8.52
N GLU A 170 0.96 0.91 8.34
CA GLU A 170 -0.17 1.84 8.24
C GLU A 170 -0.15 2.55 6.88
N SER A 171 -1.17 2.33 6.06
CA SER A 171 -1.35 3.00 4.78
C SER A 171 -2.41 4.08 4.86
N PHE A 172 -2.10 5.25 4.31
CA PHE A 172 -2.97 6.42 4.16
C PHE A 172 -3.17 6.67 2.67
N VAL A 173 -4.36 6.36 2.19
CA VAL A 173 -4.65 6.18 0.77
C VAL A 173 -5.49 7.35 0.27
N MET A 174 -5.20 7.82 -0.94
CA MET A 174 -5.87 8.96 -1.58
C MET A 174 -5.95 10.19 -0.66
N GLY A 175 -4.81 10.59 -0.09
CA GLY A 175 -4.73 11.73 0.83
C GLY A 175 -5.42 11.51 2.17
N GLY A 176 -5.58 10.26 2.60
CA GLY A 176 -6.17 9.92 3.90
C GLY A 176 -7.67 9.64 3.88
N ARG A 177 -8.31 9.61 2.69
CA ARG A 177 -9.73 9.18 2.55
C ARG A 177 -9.96 7.76 3.02
N MET A 178 -8.91 6.95 3.00
CA MET A 178 -8.92 5.60 3.56
C MET A 178 -7.63 5.36 4.32
N THR A 179 -7.74 4.69 5.46
CA THR A 179 -6.58 4.20 6.21
C THR A 179 -6.68 2.71 6.43
N VAL A 180 -5.56 2.00 6.27
CA VAL A 180 -5.48 0.56 6.53
C VAL A 180 -4.30 0.29 7.43
N THR A 181 -4.52 -0.44 8.52
CA THR A 181 -3.48 -0.83 9.45
C THR A 181 -3.43 -2.34 9.53
N SER A 182 -2.23 -2.91 9.35
CA SER A 182 -1.98 -4.34 9.46
C SER A 182 -0.90 -4.62 10.49
N ARG A 183 -1.02 -5.78 11.15
CA ARG A 183 0.03 -6.32 12.03
C ARG A 183 0.63 -7.53 11.38
N VAL A 184 1.96 -7.54 11.21
CA VAL A 184 2.67 -8.60 10.51
C VAL A 184 3.85 -9.09 11.33
N TYR A 185 4.14 -10.39 11.24
CA TYR A 185 5.20 -11.04 12.02
C TYR A 185 6.00 -11.98 11.12
N PRO A 186 6.76 -11.44 10.14
CA PRO A 186 7.57 -12.24 9.24
C PRO A 186 8.65 -13.01 10.02
N MET A 187 8.95 -14.24 9.60
CA MET A 187 9.97 -15.07 10.24
C MET A 187 11.32 -15.02 9.50
N LYS A 188 11.29 -14.75 8.20
CA LYS A 188 12.44 -14.72 7.30
C LYS A 188 12.68 -13.33 6.72
N ALA A 189 11.62 -12.57 6.44
CA ALA A 189 11.74 -11.20 5.90
C ALA A 189 12.09 -10.16 6.97
N ILE A 190 13.09 -10.45 7.79
CA ILE A 190 13.59 -9.60 8.88
C ILE A 190 15.02 -9.15 8.58
N HIS A 191 15.39 -7.97 9.10
CA HIS A 191 16.71 -7.38 8.94
C HIS A 191 17.22 -7.40 7.48
N ALA A 192 18.45 -7.86 7.25
CA ALA A 192 19.10 -7.90 5.94
C ALA A 192 18.44 -8.87 4.93
N ALA A 193 17.50 -9.71 5.35
CA ALA A 193 16.76 -10.61 4.46
C ALA A 193 15.43 -10.02 3.99
N GLY A 194 14.93 -8.97 4.66
CA GLY A 194 13.72 -8.26 4.24
C GLY A 194 13.96 -7.38 3.01
N ARG A 195 12.93 -7.24 2.19
CA ARG A 195 12.92 -6.40 0.99
C ARG A 195 11.66 -5.55 0.96
N VAL A 196 11.75 -4.41 0.29
CA VAL A 196 10.59 -3.68 -0.22
C VAL A 196 10.63 -3.77 -1.74
N CYS A 197 9.50 -4.10 -2.34
CA CYS A 197 9.39 -4.18 -3.79
C CYS A 197 8.20 -3.36 -4.27
N VAL A 198 8.27 -2.89 -5.52
CA VAL A 198 7.09 -2.45 -6.27
C VAL A 198 6.66 -3.61 -7.15
N PHE A 199 5.36 -3.85 -7.28
CA PHE A 199 4.86 -4.94 -8.11
C PHE A 199 3.64 -4.53 -8.93
N ASN A 200 3.45 -5.25 -10.03
CA ASN A 200 2.25 -5.23 -10.84
C ASN A 200 1.93 -6.67 -11.27
N ASN A 201 0.93 -7.28 -10.63
CA ASN A 201 0.48 -8.63 -10.97
C ASN A 201 -0.77 -8.63 -11.89
N ALA A 202 -1.07 -7.49 -12.51
CA ALA A 202 -2.17 -7.36 -13.46
C ALA A 202 -1.91 -8.16 -14.76
N THR A 203 -2.96 -8.33 -15.56
CA THR A 203 -2.88 -8.93 -16.91
C THR A 203 -3.00 -7.90 -18.03
N GLY A 204 -3.63 -6.75 -17.76
CA GLY A 204 -4.10 -5.84 -18.81
C GLY A 204 -3.12 -4.73 -19.21
N SER A 205 -2.22 -4.29 -18.34
CA SER A 205 -1.28 -3.22 -18.68
C SER A 205 -0.12 -3.06 -17.69
N ALA A 206 0.90 -2.34 -18.13
CA ALA A 206 1.93 -1.78 -17.26
C ALA A 206 1.37 -0.64 -16.39
N VAL A 207 2.04 -0.38 -15.27
CA VAL A 207 1.69 0.72 -14.36
C VAL A 207 2.88 1.64 -14.24
N THR A 208 2.65 2.95 -14.38
CA THR A 208 3.69 3.96 -14.17
C THR A 208 3.68 4.39 -12.71
N VAL A 209 4.85 4.33 -12.07
CA VAL A 209 5.08 4.84 -10.72
C VAL A 209 5.51 6.29 -10.84
N GLU A 210 4.58 7.22 -10.68
CA GLU A 210 4.86 8.65 -10.81
C GLU A 210 5.69 9.19 -9.67
N LYS A 211 5.38 8.76 -8.45
CA LYS A 211 6.12 9.11 -7.24
C LYS A 211 6.43 7.83 -6.49
N LEU A 212 7.68 7.68 -6.07
CA LEU A 212 8.08 6.69 -5.09
C LEU A 212 9.26 7.22 -4.31
N VAL A 213 8.98 7.80 -3.15
CA VAL A 213 10.00 8.31 -2.23
C VAL A 213 9.97 7.46 -0.98
N VAL A 214 11.11 6.89 -0.62
CA VAL A 214 11.26 6.08 0.59
C VAL A 214 12.12 6.86 1.56
N HIS A 215 11.57 7.19 2.72
CA HIS A 215 12.29 7.77 3.83
C HIS A 215 12.67 6.68 4.84
N GLU A 216 13.93 6.66 5.27
CA GLU A 216 14.32 5.91 6.46
C GLU A 216 13.95 6.73 7.70
N MET A 217 13.35 6.05 8.69
CA MET A 217 12.80 6.67 9.89
C MET A 217 13.68 6.35 11.11
N ALA A 218 14.00 7.36 11.91
CA ALA A 218 14.66 7.20 13.19
C ALA A 218 13.66 6.71 14.26
N SER A 219 14.13 5.93 15.24
CA SER A 219 13.29 5.54 16.37
C SER A 219 12.95 6.76 17.24
N ALA A 220 11.69 6.85 17.67
CA ALA A 220 11.26 7.91 18.58
C ALA A 220 11.69 7.62 20.03
N PRO A 221 12.12 8.63 20.81
CA PRO A 221 12.37 8.47 22.23
C PRO A 221 11.04 8.44 22.99
N ILE A 222 10.41 7.26 23.07
CA ILE A 222 9.16 7.07 23.80
C ILE A 222 9.49 6.85 25.28
N GLN A 223 9.24 7.87 26.11
CA GLN A 223 9.35 7.74 27.56
C GLN A 223 7.99 7.36 28.16
N PRO A 224 7.95 6.44 29.16
CA PRO A 224 6.75 6.24 29.95
C PRO A 224 6.32 7.57 30.56
N TYR A 225 5.04 7.88 30.48
CA TYR A 225 4.49 8.99 31.24
C TYR A 225 4.61 8.66 32.73
N HIS A 226 5.32 9.51 33.47
CA HIS A 226 5.39 9.43 34.92
C HIS A 226 4.45 10.51 35.48
N ASP A 227 3.44 10.09 36.26
CA ASP A 227 2.66 11.01 37.08
C ASP A 227 3.60 11.70 38.08
N ALA A 228 3.51 13.04 38.16
CA ALA A 228 4.26 13.86 39.11
C ALA A 228 3.64 13.82 40.51
#